data_AF-A0A9E2L6P1-F1
#
_entry.id   AF-A0A9E2L6P1-F1
#
_cell.length_a   1.000
_cell.length_b   1.000
_cell.length_c   1.000
_cell.angle_alpha   90.00
_cell.angle_beta   90.00
_cell.angle_gamma   90.00
#
_symmetry.space_group_name_H-M   'P 1'
#
loop_
_entity.id
_entity.type
_entity.pdbx_description
1 polymer ?
#
loop_
_entity_poly.entity_id
_entity_poly.type
_entity_poly.pdbx_seq_one_letter_code
_entity_poly.pdbx_strand_id
1 'polypeptide(L)' 'ETHSDHIVNASLIAVRNEILKNNQLEILFFSRKQEEKKSFTVQNLEITKKGRVKNPPKNFCDQYAMELRTLMGF' A
#
# COMPACT_ATOMS: atom_id res chain seq x y z
N GLU A 1 -7.45 1.17 -11.31
CA GLU A 1 -6.55 2.29 -10.99
C GLU A 1 -7.35 3.32 -10.20
N THR A 2 -7.07 3.45 -8.91
CA THR A 2 -7.75 4.43 -8.06
C THR A 2 -6.87 5.65 -7.89
N HIS A 3 -7.46 6.84 -7.69
CA HIS A 3 -6.70 8.07 -7.47
C HIS A 3 -5.74 7.96 -6.27
N SER A 4 -6.06 7.10 -5.31
CA SER A 4 -5.26 6.78 -4.12
C SER A 4 -3.95 6.06 -4.47
N ASP A 5 -3.96 5.13 -5.43
CA ASP A 5 -2.77 4.39 -5.85
C ASP A 5 -1.71 5.34 -6.43
N HIS A 6 -2.13 6.37 -7.18
CA HIS A 6 -1.20 7.35 -7.74
C HIS A 6 -0.47 8.16 -6.66
N ILE A 7 -1.16 8.55 -5.59
CA ILE A 7 -0.57 9.31 -4.48
C ILE A 7 0.46 8.44 -3.74
N VAL A 8 0.10 7.19 -3.45
CA VAL A 8 1.00 6.22 -2.81
C VAL A 8 2.22 5.97 -3.70
N ASN A 9 2.01 5.67 -4.98
CA ASN A 9 3.09 5.39 -5.93
C ASN A 9 4.02 6.60 -6.12
N ALA A 10 3.47 7.81 -6.25
CA ALA A 10 4.26 9.03 -6.34
C ALA A 10 5.10 9.26 -5.08
N SER A 11 4.54 9.00 -3.89
CA SER A 11 5.27 9.12 -2.62
C SER A 11 6.41 8.11 -2.53
N LEU A 12 6.18 6.87 -2.97
CA LEU A 12 7.21 5.82 -3.02
C LEU A 12 8.33 6.17 -4.01
N ILE A 13 8.00 6.73 -5.18
CA ILE A 13 8.97 7.21 -6.17
C ILE A 13 9.78 8.38 -5.60
N ALA A 14 9.15 9.32 -4.91
CA ALA A 14 9.84 10.45 -4.27
C ALA A 14 10.84 9.99 -3.19
N VAL A 15 10.50 8.96 -2.41
CA VAL A 15 11.46 8.32 -1.48
C VAL A 15 12.61 7.65 -2.23
N ARG A 16 12.30 6.91 -3.31
CA ARG A 16 13.33 6.24 -4.13
C ARG A 16 14.30 7.23 -4.77
N ASN A 17 13.82 8.40 -5.17
CA ASN A 17 14.62 9.46 -5.77
C ASN A 17 15.27 10.38 -4.73
N GLU A 18 15.21 10.03 -3.45
CA GLU A 18 15.79 10.79 -2.32
C GLU A 18 15.24 12.22 -2.17
N ILE A 19 14.10 12.51 -2.79
CA ILE A 19 13.37 13.78 -2.64
C ILE A 19 12.71 13.85 -1.26
N LEU A 20 12.22 12.70 -0.76
CA LEU A 20 11.67 12.53 0.59
C LEU A 20 12.52 11.52 1.38
N LYS A 21 12.87 11.85 2.62
CA LYS A 21 13.48 10.89 3.55
C LYS A 21 12.38 10.02 4.18
N ASN A 22 12.72 8.78 4.55
CA ASN A 22 11.76 7.85 5.16
C ASN A 22 11.09 8.39 6.44
N ASN A 23 11.74 9.28 7.18
CA ASN A 23 11.16 9.90 8.38
C ASN A 23 10.24 11.11 8.09
N GLN A 24 10.07 11.47 6.81
CA GLN A 24 9.19 12.55 6.36
C GLN A 24 7.92 12.01 5.68
N LEU A 25 7.76 10.69 5.60
CA LEU A 25 6.62 10.01 4.98
C LEU A 25 6.06 8.97 5.93
N GLU A 26 4.76 9.07 6.19
CA GLU A 26 4.01 8.07 6.93
C GLU A 26 2.75 7.70 6.14
N ILE A 27 2.53 6.42 5.89
CA ILE A 27 1.36 5.92 5.16
C ILE A 27 0.61 4.98 6.09
N LEU A 28 -0.60 5.37 6.46
CA LEU A 28 -1.48 4.60 7.34
C LEU A 28 -2.55 3.88 6.51
N PHE A 29 -2.59 2.56 6.59
CA PHE A 29 -3.61 1.75 5.95
C PHE A 29 -4.69 1.37 6.96
N PHE A 30 -5.93 1.72 6.61
CA PHE A 30 -7.11 1.41 7.41
C PHE A 30 -7.84 0.24 6.77
N SER A 31 -8.04 -0.82 7.54
CA SER A 31 -8.79 -2.00 7.10
C SER A 31 -9.82 -2.42 8.13
N ARG A 32 -10.86 -3.10 7.66
CA ARG A 32 -11.90 -3.67 8.52
C ARG A 32 -11.84 -5.19 8.40
N LYS A 33 -11.78 -5.89 9.54
CA LYS A 33 -11.96 -7.34 9.54
C LYS A 33 -13.44 -7.66 9.35
N GLN A 34 -13.77 -8.47 8.35
CA GLN A 34 -15.18 -8.85 8.06
C GLN A 34 -15.84 -9.60 9.22
N GLU A 35 -15.07 -10.33 10.02
CA GLU A 35 -15.60 -11.17 11.11
C GLU A 35 -16.09 -10.37 12.33
N GLU A 36 -15.58 -9.15 12.53
CA GLU A 36 -15.96 -8.31 13.66
C GLU A 36 -16.61 -7.03 13.15
N LYS A 37 -17.94 -6.94 13.29
CA LYS A 37 -18.76 -5.84 12.78
C LYS A 37 -18.33 -4.43 13.24
N LYS A 38 -17.35 -4.26 14.14
CA LYS A 38 -16.92 -2.96 14.69
C LYS A 38 -15.40 -2.77 14.88
N SER A 39 -14.51 -3.66 14.42
CA SER A 39 -13.06 -3.45 14.57
C SER A 39 -12.41 -2.92 13.29
N PHE A 40 -11.68 -1.81 13.46
CA PHE A 40 -10.81 -1.23 12.44
C PHE A 40 -9.36 -1.52 12.84
N THR A 41 -8.58 -2.00 11.89
CA THR A 41 -7.13 -2.16 12.06
C THR A 41 -6.44 -1.04 11.30
N VAL A 42 -5.64 -0.27 12.02
CA VAL A 42 -4.74 0.73 11.44
C VAL A 42 -3.35 0.13 11.41
N GLN A 43 -2.76 0.07 10.23
CA GLN A 43 -1.41 -0.41 10.04
C GLN A 43 -0.54 0.68 9.43
N ASN A 44 0.59 0.97 10.06
CA ASN A 44 1.60 1.83 9.47
C ASN A 44 2.45 1.05 8.46
N LEU A 45 2.58 1.59 7.26
CA LEU A 45 3.38 1.00 6.19
C LEU A 45 4.83 1.42 6.33
N GLU A 46 5.70 0.48 6.65
CA GLU A 46 7.13 0.68 6.68
C GLU A 46 7.66 0.81 5.26
N ILE A 47 8.19 1.98 4.91
CA ILE A 47 8.80 2.21 3.60
C ILE A 47 10.29 1.93 3.69
N THR A 48 10.82 1.19 2.73
CA THR A 48 12.26 0.94 2.57
C THR A 48 12.93 2.11 1.84
N LYS A 49 14.26 2.26 1.99
CA LYS A 49 15.04 3.28 1.25
C LYS A 49 14.92 3.17 -0.28
N LYS A 50 14.48 2.03 -0.81
CA LYS A 50 14.26 1.81 -2.24
C LYS A 50 12.83 2.19 -2.70
N GLY A 51 12.04 2.83 -1.84
CA GLY A 51 10.65 3.21 -2.15
C GLY A 51 9.71 2.00 -2.25
N ARG A 52 9.91 0.97 -1.42
CA ARG A 52 9.03 -0.21 -1.39
C ARG A 52 8.39 -0.35 -0.02
N VAL A 53 7.13 -0.77 0.03
CA VAL A 53 6.44 -1.14 1.28
C VAL A 53 6.98 -2.47 1.78
N LYS A 54 7.50 -2.51 3.01
CA LYS A 54 8.10 -3.69 3.64
C LYS A 54 7.04 -4.63 4.23
N ASN A 55 5.94 -4.09 4.73
CA ASN A 55 4.86 -4.82 5.40
C ASN A 55 3.50 -4.59 4.71
N PRO A 56 3.34 -4.94 3.42
CA PRO A 56 2.08 -4.69 2.71
C PRO A 56 0.92 -5.47 3.37
N PRO A 57 -0.16 -4.79 3.79
CA PRO A 57 -1.37 -5.43 4.28
C PRO A 57 -2.01 -6.30 3.20
N LYS A 58 -2.77 -7.32 3.61
CA LYS A 58 -3.61 -8.11 2.70
C LYS A 58 -4.61 -7.15 2.00
N ASN A 59 -4.67 -7.19 0.67
CA ASN A 59 -5.45 -6.28 -0.18
C ASN A 59 -4.83 -4.89 -0.44
N PHE A 60 -3.60 -4.62 -0.02
CA PHE A 60 -2.91 -3.38 -0.36
C PHE A 60 -2.37 -3.43 -1.79
N CYS A 61 -2.98 -2.66 -2.71
CA CYS A 61 -2.68 -2.65 -4.15
C CYS A 61 -2.81 -4.01 -4.85
N ASP A 62 -3.58 -4.95 -4.29
CA ASP A 62 -3.76 -6.30 -4.83
C ASP A 62 -4.82 -6.39 -5.94
N GLN A 63 -5.70 -5.40 -6.09
CA GLN A 63 -6.84 -5.48 -7.01
C GLN A 63 -6.40 -5.77 -8.45
N TYR A 64 -5.46 -4.99 -8.99
CA TYR A 64 -4.94 -5.20 -10.34
C TYR A 64 -4.19 -6.53 -10.47
N ALA A 65 -3.39 -6.92 -9.46
CA ALA A 65 -2.69 -8.19 -9.46
C ALA A 65 -3.65 -9.39 -9.39
N MET A 66 -4.75 -9.27 -8.64
CA MET A 66 -5.82 -10.25 -8.52
C MET A 66 -6.61 -10.37 -9.83
N GLU A 67 -6.93 -9.25 -10.46
CA GLU A 67 -7.57 -9.20 -11.78
C GLU A 67 -6.66 -9.81 -12.85
N LEU A 68 -5.35 -9.53 -12.82
CA LEU A 68 -4.39 -10.12 -13.74
C LEU A 68 -4.25 -11.64 -13.54
N ARG A 69 -4.20 -12.12 -12.29
CA ARG A 69 -4.22 -13.57 -11.98
C ARG A 69 -5.48 -14.24 -12.52
N THR A 70 -6.63 -13.61 -12.29
CA THR A 70 -7.93 -14.09 -12.80
C THR A 70 -7.94 -14.14 -14.33
N LEU A 71 -7.44 -13.09 -15.00
CA LEU A 71 -7.34 -13.04 -16.45
C LEU A 71 -6.38 -14.10 -17.01
N MET A 72 -5.26 -14.35 -16.32
CA MET A 72 -4.23 -15.31 -16.73
C MET A 72 -4.55 -16.77 -16.34
N GLY A 73 -5.65 -17.02 -15.62
CA GLY A 73 -6.10 -18.37 -15.25
C GLY A 73 -5.31 -19.03 -14.11
N PHE A 74 -4.71 -18.24 -13.23
CA PHE A 74 -4.04 -18.71 -12.00
C PHE A 74 -4.94 -18.59 -10.76
#